data_AF-X1J486-F1
#
_entry.id   AF-X1J486-F1
#
_cell.length_a   1.000
_cell.length_b   1.000
_cell.length_c   1.000
_cell.angle_alpha   90.00
_cell.angle_beta   90.00
_cell.angle_gamma   90.00
#
_symmetry.space_group_name_H-M   'P 1'
#
loop_
_entity.id
_entity.type
_entity.pdbx_description
1 polymer ?
#
loop_
_entity_poly.entity_id
_entity_poly.type
_entity_poly.pdbx_seq_one_letter_code
_entity_poly.pdbx_strand_id
1 'polypeptide(L)'
;LGIGLVYKSGCGLMDESCPEIEEKIRKLMDRHKNQFVDYHNLKTRRSGDRVFAELHLSLDGSLSVQEAHDFTDHLEWDVENEIPGVDLTIHVEPPRKKESE
;
A
#
# COMPACT_ATOMS: atom_id res chain seq x y z
N LEU A 1 32.73 -13.75 5.06
CA LEU A 1 31.33 -13.91 5.51
C LEU A 1 30.54 -12.77 4.90
N GLY A 2 30.05 -12.99 3.68
CA GLY A 2 29.48 -11.94 2.84
C GLY A 2 27.97 -11.79 3.01
N ILE A 3 27.51 -10.59 2.67
CA ILE A 3 26.16 -10.22 2.20
C ILE A 3 24.99 -10.42 3.16
N GLY A 4 24.92 -9.54 4.16
CA GLY A 4 23.64 -9.04 4.69
C GLY A 4 23.26 -7.75 3.97
N LEU A 5 22.88 -7.84 2.69
CA LEU A 5 22.59 -6.68 1.86
C LEU A 5 21.36 -6.96 1.00
N VAL A 6 20.17 -6.88 1.60
CA VAL A 6 18.93 -6.66 0.84
C VAL A 6 17.95 -5.85 1.69
N TYR A 7 17.80 -4.58 1.28
CA TYR A 7 16.61 -3.74 1.44
C TYR A 7 16.28 -3.16 2.83
N LYS A 8 17.04 -2.12 3.17
CA LYS A 8 16.48 -0.94 3.87
C LYS A 8 16.55 0.28 2.94
N SER A 9 16.16 0.09 1.68
CA SER A 9 16.08 1.17 0.69
C SER A 9 14.71 1.82 0.83
N GLY A 10 14.69 3.02 1.42
CA GLY A 10 13.46 3.81 1.60
C GLY A 10 13.57 4.85 2.71
N CYS A 11 14.49 4.69 3.66
CA CYS A 11 14.73 5.68 4.70
C CYS A 11 15.89 6.61 4.28
N GLY A 12 15.69 7.32 3.18
CA GLY A 12 16.69 8.21 2.60
C GLY A 12 16.05 9.54 2.27
N LEU A 13 16.02 10.44 3.27
CA LEU A 13 15.63 11.85 3.28
C LEU A 13 14.37 12.13 4.09
N MET A 14 14.56 12.35 5.41
CA MET A 14 13.68 13.03 6.37
C MET A 14 12.18 13.06 6.02
N ASP A 15 11.48 11.96 6.26
CA ASP A 15 10.02 11.93 6.18
C ASP A 15 9.47 11.43 7.53
N GLU A 16 8.66 12.27 8.17
CA GLU A 16 7.95 11.90 9.39
C GLU A 16 6.86 10.90 9.01
N SER A 17 6.97 9.66 9.51
CA SER A 17 5.90 8.68 9.42
C SER A 17 4.67 9.20 10.18
N CYS A 18 3.50 9.09 9.57
CA CYS A 18 2.22 9.54 10.11
C CYS A 18 1.40 8.34 10.61
N PRO A 19 1.64 7.85 11.85
CA PRO A 19 0.98 6.65 12.35
C PRO A 19 -0.55 6.78 12.43
N GLU A 20 -1.06 8.00 12.65
CA GLU A 20 -2.50 8.29 12.63
C GLU A 20 -3.15 8.00 11.27
N ILE A 21 -2.44 8.30 10.18
CA ILE A 21 -2.90 8.08 8.82
C ILE A 21 -2.77 6.61 8.47
N GLU A 22 -1.67 5.97 8.88
CA GLU A 22 -1.48 4.53 8.71
C GLU A 22 -2.62 3.73 9.36
N GLU A 23 -3.04 4.09 10.58
CA GLU A 23 -4.15 3.40 11.24
C GLU A 23 -5.48 3.57 10.48
N LYS A 24 -5.75 4.78 9.95
CA LYS A 24 -6.94 5.02 9.13
C LYS A 24 -6.93 4.24 7.82
N ILE A 25 -5.80 4.24 7.12
CA ILE A 25 -5.62 3.45 5.89
C ILE A 25 -5.83 1.96 6.21
N ARG A 26 -5.23 1.44 7.29
CA ARG A 26 -5.44 0.03 7.70
C ARG A 26 -6.91 -0.30 7.95
N LYS A 27 -7.65 0.57 8.64
CA LYS A 27 -9.10 0.39 8.86
C LYS A 27 -9.88 0.38 7.54
N LEU A 28 -9.51 1.24 6.60
CA LEU A 28 -10.09 1.23 5.25
C LEU A 28 -9.78 -0.10 4.57
N MET A 29 -8.51 -0.52 4.51
CA MET A 29 -8.10 -1.80 3.92
C MET A 29 -8.85 -3.00 4.54
N ASP A 30 -9.10 -2.99 5.85
CA ASP A 30 -9.89 -4.04 6.51
C ASP A 30 -11.33 -4.14 5.99
N ARG A 31 -11.94 -3.04 5.51
CA ARG A 31 -13.27 -3.09 4.86
C ARG A 31 -13.24 -3.75 3.49
N HIS A 32 -12.11 -3.66 2.78
CA HIS A 32 -11.91 -4.26 1.45
C HIS A 32 -11.15 -5.58 1.49
N LYS A 33 -10.91 -6.15 2.68
CA LYS A 33 -10.09 -7.36 2.88
C LYS A 33 -10.53 -8.59 2.08
N ASN A 34 -11.79 -8.67 1.68
CA ASN A 34 -12.31 -9.76 0.85
C ASN A 34 -12.08 -9.56 -0.65
N GLN A 35 -11.56 -8.41 -1.07
CA GLN A 35 -11.36 -8.03 -2.48
C GLN A 35 -9.90 -8.12 -2.93
N PHE A 36 -8.96 -8.29 -1.99
CA PHE A 36 -7.54 -8.48 -2.26
C PHE A 36 -6.98 -9.68 -1.48
N VAL A 37 -5.82 -10.19 -1.89
CA VAL A 37 -5.17 -11.35 -1.26
C VAL A 37 -4.41 -10.94 -0.01
N ASP A 38 -3.58 -9.90 -0.12
CA ASP A 38 -2.78 -9.36 0.98
C ASP A 38 -2.37 -7.91 0.70
N TYR A 39 -2.01 -7.15 1.73
CA TYR A 39 -1.32 -5.86 1.56
C TYR A 39 -0.21 -5.73 2.59
N HIS A 40 0.90 -5.09 2.20
CA HIS A 40 2.05 -4.94 3.08
C HIS A 40 2.88 -3.71 2.73
N ASN A 41 3.91 -3.45 3.53
CA ASN A 41 4.85 -2.35 3.35
C ASN A 41 4.17 -0.97 3.24
N LEU A 42 3.06 -0.77 3.98
CA LEU A 42 2.43 0.54 4.13
C LEU A 42 3.43 1.50 4.79
N LYS A 43 3.73 2.59 4.08
CA LYS A 43 4.54 3.69 4.57
C LYS A 43 3.79 4.98 4.38
N THR A 44 4.01 5.90 5.29
CA THR A 44 3.51 7.27 5.16
C THR A 44 4.64 8.26 5.32
N ARG A 45 4.48 9.40 4.67
CA ARG A 45 5.46 10.47 4.67
C ARG A 45 4.78 11.83 4.59
N ARG A 46 5.12 12.76 5.50
CA ARG A 46 4.51 14.10 5.54
C ARG A 46 5.36 15.12 4.81
N SER A 47 4.76 15.85 3.87
CA SER A 47 5.39 16.96 3.16
C SER A 47 4.47 18.18 3.17
N GLY A 48 4.82 19.16 4.01
CA GLY A 48 3.94 20.31 4.30
C GLY A 48 2.61 19.86 4.89
N ASP A 49 1.51 20.36 4.34
CA ASP A 49 0.13 20.00 4.73
C ASP A 49 -0.39 18.70 4.08
N ARG A 50 0.42 18.04 3.25
CA ARG A 50 0.05 16.78 2.57
C ARG A 50 0.78 15.59 3.18
N VAL A 51 0.12 14.44 3.13
CA VAL A 51 0.71 13.16 3.49
C VAL A 51 0.70 12.27 2.25
N PHE A 52 1.83 11.71 1.89
CA PHE A 52 1.92 10.69 0.86
C PHE A 52 1.98 9.33 1.53
N ALA A 53 1.16 8.39 1.07
CA ALA A 53 1.13 7.02 1.51
C ALA A 53 1.48 6.11 0.33
N GLU A 54 2.25 5.05 0.59
CA GLU A 54 2.54 4.00 -0.39
C GLU A 54 2.30 2.64 0.24
N LEU A 55 1.75 1.69 -0.51
CA LEU A 55 1.60 0.30 -0.07
C LEU A 55 1.75 -0.67 -1.23
N HIS A 56 2.05 -1.93 -0.90
CA HIS A 56 2.02 -3.03 -1.86
C HIS A 56 0.72 -3.81 -1.67
N LEU A 57 0.04 -4.10 -2.78
CA LEU A 57 -1.25 -4.80 -2.80
C LEU A 57 -1.13 -6.05 -3.67
N SER A 58 -1.37 -7.21 -3.07
CA SER A 58 -1.46 -8.48 -3.77
C SER A 58 -2.90 -8.75 -4.17
N LEU A 59 -3.14 -8.94 -5.47
CA LEU A 59 -4.45 -9.25 -6.03
C LEU A 59 -4.50 -10.70 -6.55
N ASP A 60 -5.70 -11.19 -6.86
CA ASP A 60 -5.85 -12.53 -7.43
C ASP A 60 -5.25 -12.56 -8.85
N GLY A 61 -4.47 -13.60 -9.15
CA GLY A 61 -3.78 -13.73 -10.45
C GLY A 61 -4.71 -13.98 -11.63
N SER A 62 -6.00 -14.24 -11.37
CA SER A 62 -7.04 -14.42 -12.41
C SER A 62 -7.66 -13.09 -12.84
N LEU A 63 -7.45 -12.00 -12.11
CA LEU A 63 -7.96 -10.68 -12.47
C LEU A 63 -7.21 -10.13 -13.70
N SER A 64 -7.95 -9.47 -14.58
CA SER A 64 -7.36 -8.70 -15.66
C SER A 64 -6.63 -7.46 -15.14
N VAL A 65 -5.73 -6.92 -15.95
CA VAL A 65 -5.03 -5.66 -15.64
C VAL A 65 -6.03 -4.52 -15.44
N GLN A 66 -7.13 -4.50 -16.20
CA GLN A 66 -8.17 -3.49 -16.05
C GLN A 66 -8.89 -3.62 -14.70
N GLU A 67 -9.29 -4.84 -14.30
CA GLU A 67 -9.94 -5.06 -13.01
C GLU A 67 -9.03 -4.70 -11.83
N ALA A 68 -7.73 -4.99 -11.95
CA ALA A 68 -6.75 -4.57 -10.96
C ALA A 68 -6.65 -3.05 -10.86
N HIS A 69 -6.59 -2.35 -12.01
CA HIS A 69 -6.55 -0.88 -12.07
C HIS A 69 -7.83 -0.25 -11.52
N ASP A 70 -9.00 -0.75 -11.91
CA ASP A 70 -10.29 -0.25 -11.42
C ASP A 70 -10.41 -0.39 -9.90
N PHE A 71 -9.88 -1.50 -9.36
CA PHE A 71 -9.86 -1.72 -7.91
C PHE A 71 -8.89 -0.78 -7.19
N THR A 72 -7.71 -0.52 -7.76
CA THR A 72 -6.77 0.44 -7.15
C THR A 72 -7.30 1.87 -7.20
N ASP A 73 -7.89 2.29 -8.32
CA ASP A 73 -8.51 3.62 -8.45
C ASP A 73 -9.63 3.80 -7.41
N HIS A 74 -10.44 2.75 -7.19
CA HIS A 74 -11.49 2.77 -6.19
C HIS A 74 -10.93 2.94 -4.76
N LEU A 75 -9.86 2.23 -4.41
CA LEU A 75 -9.21 2.35 -3.12
C LEU A 75 -8.56 3.72 -2.90
N GLU A 76 -7.88 4.26 -3.91
CA GLU A 76 -7.28 5.60 -3.88
C GLU A 76 -8.37 6.66 -3.68
N TRP A 77 -9.49 6.53 -4.38
CA TRP A 77 -10.65 7.40 -4.21
C TRP A 77 -11.25 7.33 -2.81
N ASP A 78 -11.47 6.13 -2.25
CA ASP A 78 -12.00 5.99 -0.89
C ASP A 78 -11.07 6.64 0.15
N VAL A 79 -9.75 6.50 -0.03
CA VAL A 79 -8.75 7.10 0.87
C VAL A 79 -8.77 8.62 0.77
N GLU A 80 -8.80 9.19 -0.43
CA GLU A 80 -8.84 10.65 -0.62
C GLU A 80 -10.12 11.26 0.00
N ASN A 81 -11.26 10.55 -0.09
CA ASN A 81 -12.53 11.01 0.47
C ASN A 81 -12.58 10.92 2.01
N GLU A 82 -12.02 9.87 2.61
CA GLU A 82 -12.07 9.70 4.07
C GLU A 82 -10.93 10.40 4.80
N ILE A 83 -9.79 10.60 4.14
CA ILE A 83 -8.58 11.15 4.74
C ILE A 83 -8.09 12.33 3.88
N PRO A 84 -8.71 13.51 4.01
CA PRO A 84 -8.37 14.66 3.20
C PRO A 84 -6.89 15.05 3.38
N GLY A 85 -6.21 15.29 2.26
CA GLY A 85 -4.79 15.65 2.23
C GLY A 85 -3.83 14.45 2.19
N VAL A 86 -4.36 13.22 2.05
CA VAL A 86 -3.58 12.02 1.78
C VAL A 86 -3.57 11.70 0.29
N ASP A 87 -2.39 11.45 -0.24
CA ASP A 87 -2.17 10.95 -1.60
C ASP A 87 -1.65 9.51 -1.48
N LEU A 88 -2.48 8.51 -1.81
CA LEU A 88 -2.11 7.10 -1.73
C LEU A 88 -1.62 6.61 -3.09
N THR A 89 -0.50 5.91 -3.09
CA THR A 89 0.02 5.18 -4.25
C THR A 89 0.00 3.68 -3.97
N ILE A 90 -0.67 2.92 -4.84
CA ILE A 90 -0.79 1.46 -4.70
C ILE A 90 0.12 0.74 -5.71
N HIS A 91 1.06 -0.05 -5.20
CA HIS A 91 1.89 -0.93 -6.02
C HIS A 91 1.24 -2.31 -6.10
N VAL A 92 0.65 -2.64 -7.25
CA VAL A 92 0.06 -3.96 -7.48
C VAL A 92 1.16 -4.99 -7.73
N GLU A 93 1.14 -6.07 -6.96
CA GLU A 93 2.05 -7.19 -7.08
C GLU A 93 1.28 -8.50 -7.36
N PRO A 94 1.87 -9.46 -8.09
CA PRO A 94 1.29 -10.78 -8.21
C PRO A 94 1.21 -11.45 -6.82
N PRO A 95 0.23 -12.32 -6.59
CA PRO A 95 0.11 -13.01 -5.31
C PRO A 95 1.37 -13.86 -5.10
N ARG A 96 1.98 -13.76 -3.92
CA ARG A 96 3.07 -14.68 -3.57
C ARG A 96 2.53 -16.09 -3.67
N LYS A 97 3.10 -16.91 -4.55
CA LYS A 97 2.78 -18.34 -4.58
C LYS A 97 3.00 -18.86 -3.16
N LYS A 98 1.96 -19.42 -2.54
CA LYS A 98 2.20 -20.38 -1.47
C LYS A 98 2.90 -21.55 -2.14
N GLU A 99 4.23 -21.59 -2.06
CA GLU A 99 4.96 -22.82 -2.32
C GLU A 99 4.33 -23.86 -1.40
N SER A 100 3.63 -24.80 -2.02
CA SER A 100 3.03 -25.93 -1.32
C SER A 100 4.19 -26.83 -0.94
N GLU A 101 4.48 -26.91 0.35
CA GLU A 101 5.41 -27.88 0.92
C GLU A 101 4.66 -29.15 1.29
#